data_AF-A0A1M6TA26-F1
#
_entry.id   AF-A0A1M6TA26-F1
#
_cell.length_a   1.000
_cell.length_b   1.000
_cell.length_c   1.000
_cell.angle_alpha   90.00
_cell.angle_beta   90.00
_cell.angle_gamma   90.00
#
_symmetry.space_group_name_H-M   'P 1'
#
loop_
_entity.id
_entity.type
_entity.pdbx_description
1 polymer ?
#
loop_
_entity_poly.entity_id
_entity_poly.type
_entity_poly.pdbx_seq_one_letter_code
_entity_poly.pdbx_strand_id
1 'polypeptide(L)'
;MDPKFARFVESLAPKLADLLVRPPVKAGALPRDMPMSGVYLFSEGTKHLCVGRSNTLRKRHGRHCLPGATYKQAAFAFQLAREATGSITASYRPGAASRAGLMEVPAFRDAFHAAKARIRAMDYRFVEETDQTCQALLGIYCSVALATPYKTSVPSNLATTPAAQLPDGQITNFLSSPLRKNISVFPKYKSSYMIHRPASLEGRFAIVTDARRDAVDADAPITNGAEADGEVVWS
;
A
#
# COMPACT_ATOMS: atom_id res chain seq x y z
N MET A 1 18.73 -6.15 -23.77
CA MET A 1 17.88 -6.41 -22.59
C MET A 1 18.08 -7.86 -22.17
N ASP A 2 18.13 -8.17 -20.87
CA ASP A 2 18.19 -9.57 -20.41
C ASP A 2 16.95 -10.36 -20.93
N PRO A 3 17.11 -11.57 -21.49
CA PRO A 3 15.98 -12.31 -22.07
C PRO A 3 14.86 -12.65 -21.08
N LYS A 4 15.17 -12.87 -19.80
CA LYS A 4 14.14 -13.14 -18.78
C LYS A 4 13.36 -11.86 -18.47
N PHE A 5 14.06 -10.73 -18.37
CA PHE A 5 13.42 -9.43 -18.17
C PHE A 5 12.57 -9.00 -19.37
N ALA A 6 13.04 -9.26 -20.60
CA ALA A 6 12.30 -8.95 -21.83
C ALA A 6 10.89 -9.57 -21.82
N ARG A 7 10.77 -10.82 -21.37
CA ARG A 7 9.47 -11.50 -21.24
C ARG A 7 8.48 -10.78 -20.33
N PHE A 8 8.96 -10.14 -19.26
CA PHE A 8 8.09 -9.33 -18.40
C PHE A 8 7.62 -8.07 -19.11
N VAL A 9 8.54 -7.36 -19.77
CA VAL A 9 8.27 -6.09 -20.46
C VAL A 9 7.32 -6.27 -21.63
N GLU A 10 7.49 -7.33 -22.42
CA GLU A 10 6.63 -7.65 -23.58
C GLU A 10 5.16 -7.84 -23.19
N SER A 11 4.89 -8.29 -21.96
CA SER A 11 3.52 -8.49 -21.46
C SER A 11 2.81 -7.21 -21.01
N LEU A 12 3.54 -6.09 -20.81
CA LEU A 12 2.99 -4.90 -20.15
C LEU A 12 2.03 -4.11 -21.04
N ALA A 13 2.39 -3.89 -22.31
CA ALA A 13 1.58 -3.11 -23.23
C ALA A 13 0.23 -3.78 -23.56
N PRO A 14 0.17 -5.10 -23.85
CA PRO A 14 -1.10 -5.80 -24.00
C PRO A 14 -1.99 -5.70 -22.75
N LYS A 15 -1.41 -5.86 -21.55
CA LYS A 15 -2.18 -5.75 -20.29
C LYS A 15 -2.71 -4.34 -20.01
N LEU A 16 -1.98 -3.30 -20.43
CA LEU A 16 -2.50 -1.93 -20.38
C LEU A 16 -3.67 -1.76 -21.35
N ALA A 17 -3.57 -2.27 -22.58
CA ALA A 17 -4.68 -2.23 -23.54
C ALA A 17 -5.92 -2.94 -22.97
N ASP A 18 -5.75 -4.14 -22.41
CA ASP A 18 -6.81 -4.88 -21.73
C ASP A 18 -7.45 -4.06 -20.60
N LEU A 19 -6.63 -3.42 -19.76
CA LEU A 19 -7.08 -2.58 -18.66
C LEU A 19 -7.96 -1.42 -19.15
N LEU A 20 -7.60 -0.78 -20.26
CA LEU A 20 -8.31 0.38 -20.80
C LEU A 20 -9.62 0.02 -21.49
N VAL A 21 -9.69 -1.15 -22.15
CA VAL A 21 -10.90 -1.63 -22.84
C VAL A 21 -11.96 -2.12 -21.85
N ARG A 22 -11.58 -2.54 -20.63
CA ARG A 22 -12.54 -2.98 -19.62
C ARG A 22 -13.55 -1.86 -19.28
N PRO A 23 -14.86 -2.17 -19.24
CA PRO A 23 -15.86 -1.23 -18.76
C PRO A 23 -15.52 -0.77 -17.33
N PRO A 24 -15.54 0.55 -17.05
CA PRO A 24 -15.30 1.03 -15.70
C PRO A 24 -16.45 0.64 -14.79
N VAL A 25 -16.13 0.32 -13.54
CA VAL A 25 -17.11 0.03 -12.50
C VAL A 25 -17.05 1.11 -11.42
N LYS A 26 -18.14 1.26 -10.66
CA LYS A 26 -18.22 2.16 -9.50
C LYS A 26 -18.23 1.34 -8.21
N ALA A 27 -18.01 1.99 -7.07
CA ALA A 27 -17.92 1.35 -5.75
C ALA A 27 -19.09 0.41 -5.38
N GLY A 28 -20.30 0.72 -5.84
CA GLY A 28 -21.51 -0.09 -5.59
C GLY A 28 -21.76 -1.20 -6.61
N ALA A 29 -20.96 -1.28 -7.67
CA ALA A 29 -21.17 -2.16 -8.82
C ALA A 29 -19.94 -3.03 -9.12
N LEU A 30 -19.13 -3.34 -8.10
CA LEU A 30 -17.97 -4.23 -8.27
C LEU A 30 -18.46 -5.66 -8.59
N PRO A 31 -18.05 -6.26 -9.71
CA PRO A 31 -18.58 -7.54 -10.19
C PRO A 31 -18.18 -8.68 -9.25
N ARG A 32 -18.98 -9.75 -9.14
CA ARG A 32 -18.75 -10.83 -8.16
C ARG A 32 -17.47 -11.62 -8.45
N ASP A 33 -17.21 -11.85 -9.72
CA ASP A 33 -16.05 -12.51 -10.33
C ASP A 33 -14.81 -11.59 -10.45
N MET A 34 -14.78 -10.48 -9.71
CA MET A 34 -13.60 -9.63 -9.62
C MET A 34 -12.36 -10.45 -9.17
N PRO A 35 -11.23 -10.38 -9.89
CA PRO A 35 -10.02 -11.10 -9.54
C PRO A 35 -9.49 -10.64 -8.18
N MET A 36 -8.77 -11.53 -7.50
CA MET A 36 -8.24 -11.27 -6.16
C MET A 36 -7.07 -10.29 -6.20
N SER A 37 -6.17 -10.46 -7.17
CA SER A 37 -4.92 -9.70 -7.30
C SER A 37 -4.76 -9.08 -8.68
N GLY A 38 -4.03 -7.97 -8.76
CA GLY A 38 -3.73 -7.31 -10.02
C GLY A 38 -3.43 -5.82 -9.91
N VAL A 39 -3.61 -5.14 -11.04
CA VAL A 39 -3.42 -3.69 -11.20
C VAL A 39 -4.77 -3.03 -11.43
N TYR A 40 -4.96 -1.84 -10.84
CA TYR A 40 -6.17 -1.06 -10.96
C TYR A 40 -5.88 0.39 -11.33
N LEU A 41 -6.90 1.05 -11.88
CA LEU A 41 -6.88 2.43 -12.34
C LEU A 41 -8.13 3.17 -11.89
N PHE A 42 -7.94 4.30 -11.19
CA PHE A 42 -8.98 5.29 -10.94
C PHE A 42 -8.94 6.40 -11.99
N SER A 43 -10.09 6.78 -12.52
CA SER A 43 -10.22 7.84 -13.52
C SER A 43 -11.47 8.70 -13.29
N GLU A 44 -11.45 9.92 -13.83
CA GLU A 44 -12.60 10.81 -13.94
C GLU A 44 -12.82 11.15 -15.41
N GLY A 45 -13.83 10.51 -16.03
CA GLY A 45 -14.03 10.59 -17.47
C GLY A 45 -12.79 10.09 -18.22
N THR A 46 -12.22 10.94 -19.06
CA THR A 46 -11.00 10.64 -19.84
C THR A 46 -9.71 10.85 -19.05
N LYS A 47 -9.76 11.42 -17.84
CA LYS A 47 -8.57 11.72 -17.05
C LYS A 47 -8.18 10.55 -16.15
N HIS A 48 -7.03 9.95 -16.42
CA HIS A 48 -6.44 8.93 -15.57
C HIS A 48 -5.74 9.57 -14.37
N LEU A 49 -6.16 9.20 -13.15
CA LEU A 49 -5.72 9.87 -11.94
C LEU A 49 -4.72 9.04 -11.14
N CYS A 50 -5.01 7.76 -10.96
CA CYS A 50 -4.22 6.95 -10.07
C CYS A 50 -4.18 5.49 -10.50
N VAL A 51 -2.98 4.96 -10.66
CA VAL A 51 -2.73 3.53 -10.79
C VAL A 51 -2.28 2.97 -9.44
N GLY A 52 -2.69 1.74 -9.15
CA GLY A 52 -2.16 0.98 -8.05
C GLY A 52 -2.22 -0.51 -8.27
N ARG A 53 -1.65 -1.25 -7.33
CA ARG A 53 -1.67 -2.71 -7.33
C ARG A 53 -2.11 -3.28 -5.99
N SER A 54 -2.62 -4.50 -6.00
CA SER A 54 -3.01 -5.18 -4.77
C SER A 54 -3.15 -6.68 -4.97
N ASN A 55 -2.86 -7.44 -3.91
CA ASN A 55 -3.24 -8.85 -3.79
C ASN A 55 -4.65 -9.05 -3.21
N THR A 56 -5.38 -7.96 -2.94
CA THR A 56 -6.77 -7.99 -2.44
C THR A 56 -7.58 -6.83 -3.04
N LEU A 57 -7.77 -6.83 -4.37
CA LEU A 57 -8.31 -5.69 -5.13
C LEU A 57 -9.64 -5.14 -4.57
N ARG A 58 -10.62 -6.00 -4.26
CA ARG A 58 -11.89 -5.58 -3.67
C ARG A 58 -11.70 -4.86 -2.32
N LYS A 59 -10.89 -5.45 -1.43
CA LYS A 59 -10.58 -4.85 -0.11
C LYS A 59 -9.82 -3.54 -0.29
N ARG A 60 -8.89 -3.47 -1.24
CA ARG A 60 -8.11 -2.27 -1.54
C ARG A 60 -8.97 -1.14 -2.09
N HIS A 61 -9.89 -1.43 -3.00
CA HIS A 61 -10.87 -0.46 -3.48
C HIS A 61 -11.69 0.12 -2.30
N GLY A 62 -12.20 -0.75 -1.41
CA GLY A 62 -12.89 -0.31 -0.20
C GLY A 62 -12.04 0.60 0.69
N ARG A 63 -10.76 0.25 0.90
CA ARG A 63 -9.79 1.06 1.66
C ARG A 63 -9.51 2.43 1.07
N HIS A 64 -9.79 2.68 -0.20
CA HIS A 64 -9.64 4.00 -0.80
C HIS A 64 -10.84 4.92 -0.59
N CYS A 65 -12.05 4.36 -0.46
CA CYS A 65 -13.28 5.15 -0.59
C CYS A 65 -14.33 4.94 0.51
N LEU A 66 -14.22 3.91 1.35
CA LEU A 66 -15.22 3.67 2.39
C LEU A 66 -15.17 4.77 3.48
N PRO A 67 -16.33 5.18 4.04
CA PRO A 67 -16.37 6.15 5.12
C PRO A 67 -15.51 5.76 6.33
N GLY A 68 -15.45 4.47 6.67
CA GLY A 68 -14.60 3.95 7.75
C GLY A 68 -13.12 3.77 7.41
N ALA A 69 -12.69 3.97 6.15
CA ALA A 69 -11.28 3.86 5.79
C ALA A 69 -10.47 5.01 6.39
N THR A 70 -9.39 4.66 7.09
CA THR A 70 -8.53 5.63 7.79
C THR A 70 -7.48 6.23 6.85
N TYR A 71 -6.83 7.33 7.28
CA TYR A 71 -5.73 7.96 6.54
C TYR A 71 -4.53 7.03 6.32
N LYS A 72 -4.38 5.97 7.14
CA LYS A 72 -3.36 4.92 6.96
C LYS A 72 -3.66 4.02 5.76
N GLN A 73 -4.93 3.90 5.38
CA GLN A 73 -5.41 3.02 4.31
C GLN A 73 -5.66 3.77 2.98
N ALA A 74 -6.25 4.96 3.06
CA ALA A 74 -6.69 5.73 1.89
C ALA A 74 -5.63 6.76 1.44
N ALA A 75 -4.46 6.29 1.03
CA ALA A 75 -3.36 7.18 0.66
C ALA A 75 -3.70 8.13 -0.50
N PHE A 76 -4.50 7.69 -1.47
CA PHE A 76 -4.94 8.52 -2.58
C PHE A 76 -5.87 9.65 -2.12
N ALA A 77 -6.87 9.34 -1.28
CA ALA A 77 -7.76 10.35 -0.69
C ALA A 77 -6.97 11.40 0.12
N PHE A 78 -5.92 10.95 0.81
CA PHE A 78 -5.04 11.85 1.55
C PHE A 78 -4.27 12.81 0.64
N GLN A 79 -3.76 12.35 -0.50
CA GLN A 79 -3.09 13.22 -1.47
C GLN A 79 -4.04 14.30 -2.02
N LEU A 80 -5.26 13.90 -2.37
CA LEU A 80 -6.30 14.84 -2.82
C LEU A 80 -6.64 15.89 -1.74
N ALA A 81 -6.75 15.47 -0.48
CA ALA A 81 -7.01 16.39 0.63
C ALA A 81 -5.89 17.41 0.80
N ARG A 82 -4.62 16.98 0.70
CA ARG A 82 -3.46 17.88 0.80
C ARG A 82 -3.44 18.93 -0.30
N GLU A 83 -3.79 18.56 -1.52
CA GLU A 83 -3.91 19.53 -2.61
C GLU A 83 -5.06 20.51 -2.37
N ALA A 84 -6.22 20.00 -1.94
CA ALA A 84 -7.38 20.84 -1.66
C ALA A 84 -7.14 21.85 -0.52
N THR A 85 -6.32 21.51 0.48
CA THR A 85 -6.01 22.38 1.62
C THR A 85 -4.68 23.12 1.51
N GLY A 86 -3.94 22.96 0.40
CA GLY A 86 -2.60 23.51 0.24
C GLY A 86 -1.53 22.92 1.18
N SER A 87 -1.85 21.85 1.92
CA SER A 87 -0.95 21.21 2.89
C SER A 87 0.06 20.24 2.21
N ILE A 88 0.75 20.72 1.19
CA ILE A 88 1.56 19.90 0.25
C ILE A 88 2.87 19.37 0.86
N THR A 89 3.44 20.03 1.87
CA THR A 89 4.74 19.66 2.46
C THR A 89 4.63 18.46 3.39
N ALA A 90 5.21 17.31 3.02
CA ALA A 90 5.22 16.12 3.87
C ALA A 90 6.14 16.29 5.10
N SER A 91 5.60 16.01 6.29
CA SER A 91 6.42 15.82 7.50
C SER A 91 6.64 14.33 7.76
N TYR A 92 7.89 13.96 8.00
CA TYR A 92 8.29 12.62 8.46
C TYR A 92 8.48 12.56 9.98
N ARG A 93 8.20 13.67 10.68
CA ARG A 93 8.22 13.75 12.13
C ARG A 93 6.78 13.79 12.66
N PRO A 94 6.51 13.19 13.83
CA PRO A 94 5.27 13.43 14.56
C PRO A 94 5.01 14.93 14.76
N GLY A 95 3.74 15.33 14.79
CA GLY A 95 3.33 16.72 14.99
C GLY A 95 2.21 17.16 14.06
N ALA A 96 1.89 18.46 14.07
CA ALA A 96 0.76 19.05 13.35
C ALA A 96 0.79 18.79 11.83
N ALA A 97 1.98 18.74 11.22
CA ALA A 97 2.16 18.46 9.79
C ALA A 97 2.22 16.95 9.46
N SER A 98 2.18 16.07 10.46
CA SER A 98 2.11 14.61 10.25
C SER A 98 0.72 14.21 9.73
N ARG A 99 0.57 12.98 9.23
CA ARG A 99 -0.75 12.51 8.77
C ARG A 99 -1.80 12.49 9.88
N ALA A 100 -1.40 12.13 11.10
CA ALA A 100 -2.27 12.16 12.26
C ALA A 100 -2.62 13.61 12.64
N GLY A 101 -1.62 14.48 12.75
CA GLY A 101 -1.83 15.90 13.09
C GLY A 101 -2.73 16.63 12.09
N LEU A 102 -2.60 16.33 10.79
CA LEU A 102 -3.49 16.89 9.77
C LEU A 102 -4.95 16.44 9.96
N MET A 103 -5.21 15.25 10.48
CA MET A 103 -6.58 14.79 10.74
C MET A 103 -7.25 15.46 11.94
N GLU A 104 -6.48 16.11 12.81
CA GLU A 104 -7.01 16.94 13.90
C GLU A 104 -7.51 18.30 13.39
N VAL A 105 -7.05 18.76 12.22
CA VAL A 105 -7.51 19.99 11.59
C VAL A 105 -8.87 19.75 10.93
N PRO A 106 -9.97 20.39 11.39
CA PRO A 106 -11.31 20.10 10.89
C PRO A 106 -11.44 20.26 9.37
N ALA A 107 -10.91 21.36 8.81
CA ALA A 107 -10.92 21.60 7.37
C ALA A 107 -10.21 20.50 6.56
N PHE A 108 -9.11 19.94 7.07
CA PHE A 108 -8.39 18.86 6.41
C PHE A 108 -9.14 17.54 6.51
N ARG A 109 -9.71 17.22 7.68
CA ARG A 109 -10.57 16.05 7.87
C ARG A 109 -11.76 16.08 6.92
N ASP A 110 -12.42 17.24 6.77
CA ASP A 110 -13.55 17.40 5.87
C ASP A 110 -13.11 17.24 4.39
N ALA A 111 -11.97 17.81 4.01
CA ALA A 111 -11.38 17.61 2.68
C ALA A 111 -11.03 16.13 2.42
N PHE A 112 -10.56 15.39 3.43
CA PHE A 112 -10.28 13.96 3.33
C PHE A 112 -11.56 13.13 3.15
N HIS A 113 -12.64 13.46 3.86
CA HIS A 113 -13.94 12.83 3.65
C HIS A 113 -14.51 13.11 2.26
N ALA A 114 -14.43 14.36 1.80
CA ALA A 114 -14.80 14.75 0.44
C ALA A 114 -13.97 14.00 -0.61
N ALA A 115 -12.67 13.85 -0.40
CA ALA A 115 -11.79 13.09 -1.29
C ALA A 115 -12.18 11.61 -1.37
N LYS A 116 -12.55 10.96 -0.26
CA LYS A 116 -13.05 9.58 -0.28
C LYS A 116 -14.37 9.45 -1.04
N ALA A 117 -15.29 10.41 -0.87
CA ALA A 117 -16.53 10.46 -1.62
C ALA A 117 -16.28 10.65 -3.13
N ARG A 118 -15.33 11.52 -3.49
CA ARG A 118 -14.86 11.70 -4.87
C ARG A 118 -14.33 10.40 -5.46
N ILE A 119 -13.42 9.71 -4.78
CA ILE A 119 -12.88 8.41 -5.24
C ILE A 119 -13.97 7.36 -5.37
N ARG A 120 -14.97 7.35 -4.48
CA ARG A 120 -16.12 6.44 -4.56
C ARG A 120 -16.90 6.63 -5.87
N ALA A 121 -16.96 7.85 -6.37
CA ALA A 121 -17.64 8.22 -7.61
C ALA A 121 -16.75 8.08 -8.85
N MET A 122 -15.44 7.84 -8.71
CA MET A 122 -14.52 7.66 -9.85
C MET A 122 -14.81 6.36 -10.61
N ASP A 123 -14.42 6.35 -11.88
CA ASP A 123 -14.33 5.12 -12.66
C ASP A 123 -13.19 4.26 -12.12
N TYR A 124 -13.48 2.98 -11.91
CA TYR A 124 -12.51 1.99 -11.47
C TYR A 124 -12.38 0.89 -12.50
N ARG A 125 -11.17 0.69 -13.02
CA ARG A 125 -10.81 -0.42 -13.92
C ARG A 125 -9.76 -1.29 -13.26
N PHE A 126 -9.71 -2.58 -13.61
CA PHE A 126 -8.72 -3.51 -13.10
C PHE A 126 -8.43 -4.63 -14.09
N VAL A 127 -7.20 -5.14 -14.04
CA VAL A 127 -6.74 -6.32 -14.78
C VAL A 127 -6.08 -7.28 -13.80
N GLU A 128 -6.31 -8.58 -14.00
CA GLU A 128 -5.71 -9.62 -13.17
C GLU A 128 -4.21 -9.73 -13.46
N GLU A 129 -3.44 -9.76 -12.37
CA GLU A 129 -2.02 -10.10 -12.42
C GLU A 129 -1.61 -10.70 -11.08
N THR A 130 -1.32 -12.00 -11.11
CA THR A 130 -1.02 -12.82 -9.93
C THR A 130 0.48 -12.84 -9.61
N ASP A 131 1.34 -12.67 -10.61
CA ASP A 131 2.78 -12.58 -10.38
C ASP A 131 3.16 -11.22 -9.82
N GLN A 132 3.83 -11.19 -8.66
CA GLN A 132 4.14 -9.94 -7.98
C GLN A 132 5.11 -9.05 -8.77
N THR A 133 6.01 -9.64 -9.54
CA THR A 133 6.98 -8.90 -10.36
C THR A 133 6.27 -8.23 -11.53
N CYS A 134 5.44 -8.99 -12.26
CA CYS A 134 4.59 -8.49 -13.34
C CYS A 134 3.65 -7.40 -12.83
N GLN A 135 3.02 -7.61 -11.67
CA GLN A 135 2.11 -6.64 -11.07
C GLN A 135 2.82 -5.31 -10.73
N ALA A 136 4.05 -5.38 -10.21
CA ALA A 136 4.85 -4.20 -9.91
C ALA A 136 5.28 -3.47 -11.19
N LEU A 137 5.78 -4.19 -12.19
CA LEU A 137 6.20 -3.63 -13.47
C LEU A 137 5.02 -3.01 -14.24
N LEU A 138 3.87 -3.70 -14.26
CA LEU A 138 2.66 -3.20 -14.90
C LEU A 138 2.12 -1.94 -14.22
N GLY A 139 2.13 -1.88 -12.88
CA GLY A 139 1.73 -0.68 -12.15
C GLY A 139 2.60 0.53 -12.49
N ILE A 140 3.92 0.35 -12.57
CA ILE A 140 4.87 1.39 -12.98
C ILE A 140 4.61 1.80 -14.43
N TYR A 141 4.53 0.83 -15.34
CA TYR A 141 4.30 1.07 -16.77
C TYR A 141 2.99 1.85 -17.00
N CYS A 142 1.88 1.42 -16.40
CA CYS A 142 0.60 2.11 -16.51
C CYS A 142 0.67 3.54 -15.95
N SER A 143 1.36 3.76 -14.82
CA SER A 143 1.52 5.10 -14.24
C SER A 143 2.26 6.05 -15.19
N VAL A 144 3.30 5.55 -15.86
CA VAL A 144 4.12 6.33 -16.82
C VAL A 144 3.35 6.54 -18.12
N ALA A 145 2.84 5.48 -18.73
CA ALA A 145 2.15 5.52 -20.02
C ALA A 145 0.86 6.36 -19.99
N LEU A 146 0.15 6.37 -18.86
CA LEU A 146 -1.07 7.16 -18.67
C LEU A 146 -0.82 8.53 -18.00
N ALA A 147 0.44 8.85 -17.70
CA ALA A 147 0.84 10.08 -17.00
C ALA A 147 0.00 10.37 -15.74
N THR A 148 -0.28 9.35 -14.93
CA THR A 148 -1.17 9.52 -13.78
C THR A 148 -0.52 10.40 -12.70
N PRO A 149 -1.19 11.48 -12.25
CA PRO A 149 -0.60 12.43 -11.31
C PRO A 149 -0.43 11.87 -9.89
N TYR A 150 -1.24 10.89 -9.50
CA TYR A 150 -1.23 10.36 -8.12
C TYR A 150 -0.64 8.96 -8.05
N LYS A 151 0.26 8.76 -7.07
CA LYS A 151 0.91 7.47 -6.81
C LYS A 151 0.40 6.87 -5.51
N THR A 152 -0.07 5.63 -5.55
CA THR A 152 -0.55 4.92 -4.35
C THR A 152 0.54 4.24 -3.52
N SER A 153 1.79 4.20 -4.00
CA SER A 153 2.90 3.47 -3.35
C SER A 153 4.29 4.09 -3.51
N VAL A 154 4.41 5.41 -3.63
CA VAL A 154 5.74 6.06 -3.63
C VAL A 154 5.66 7.40 -2.87
N PRO A 155 6.60 7.72 -1.97
CA PRO A 155 6.69 9.07 -1.42
C PRO A 155 6.85 10.08 -2.57
N SER A 156 6.06 11.15 -2.47
CA SER A 156 5.97 12.27 -3.39
C SER A 156 7.33 12.98 -3.52
N ASN A 157 8.12 12.62 -4.55
CA ASN A 157 9.29 13.40 -5.01
C ASN A 157 9.53 13.21 -6.52
N LEU A 158 8.45 13.05 -7.29
CA LEU A 158 8.46 13.30 -8.73
C LEU A 158 7.31 14.26 -9.00
N ALA A 159 7.49 15.50 -8.55
CA ALA A 159 6.77 16.61 -9.15
C ALA A 159 7.24 16.66 -10.60
N THR A 160 6.30 16.44 -11.53
CA THR A 160 6.51 16.66 -12.95
C THR A 160 6.79 18.16 -13.14
N THR A 161 8.06 18.55 -13.19
CA THR A 161 8.46 19.84 -13.73
C THR A 161 8.07 19.83 -15.22
N PRO A 162 7.36 20.85 -15.74
CA PRO A 162 7.12 20.96 -17.17
C PRO A 162 8.47 21.01 -17.89
N ALA A 163 8.63 20.18 -18.92
CA ALA A 163 9.82 20.14 -19.75
C ALA A 163 9.91 21.43 -20.59
N ALA A 164 10.49 22.47 -20.02
CA ALA A 164 10.96 23.63 -20.76
C ALA A 164 12.17 24.23 -20.02
N GLN A 165 13.34 24.03 -20.66
CA GLN A 165 14.57 24.83 -20.53
C GLN A 165 15.33 24.76 -19.19
N LEU A 166 16.31 23.85 -19.10
CA LEU A 166 17.56 24.10 -18.37
C LEU A 166 18.72 23.42 -19.13
N PRO A 167 19.90 24.07 -19.24
CA PRO A 167 20.97 23.66 -20.13
C PRO A 167 21.72 22.43 -19.61
N ASP A 168 22.18 21.59 -20.54
CA ASP A 168 22.99 20.42 -20.25
C ASP A 168 24.31 20.81 -19.56
N GLY A 169 24.65 20.13 -18.46
CA GLY A 169 26.02 20.10 -17.95
C GLY A 169 26.33 20.76 -16.60
N GLN A 170 25.40 20.77 -15.63
CA GLN A 170 25.74 21.15 -14.25
C GLN A 170 25.36 20.07 -13.23
N ILE A 171 26.32 19.17 -12.96
CA ILE A 171 26.30 18.33 -11.75
C ILE A 171 26.64 19.26 -10.59
N THR A 172 25.63 19.83 -9.93
CA THR A 172 25.86 20.56 -8.68
C THR A 172 26.26 19.58 -7.59
N ASN A 173 27.48 19.76 -7.10
CA ASN A 173 28.10 19.05 -5.98
C ASN A 173 27.22 19.09 -4.71
N PHE A 174 26.36 18.10 -4.53
CA PHE A 174 25.85 17.71 -3.22
C PHE A 174 26.21 16.25 -2.96
N LEU A 175 27.51 16.01 -2.83
CA LEU A 175 28.06 14.79 -2.24
C LEU A 175 27.60 14.72 -0.78
N SER A 176 26.47 14.08 -0.53
CA SER A 176 26.13 13.60 0.81
C SER A 176 27.19 12.58 1.23
N SER A 177 27.88 12.84 2.34
CA SER A 177 29.06 12.10 2.82
C SER A 177 28.84 10.57 2.94
N PRO A 178 29.89 9.74 2.80
CA PRO A 178 29.76 8.28 2.68
C PRO A 178 29.59 7.53 4.02
N LEU A 179 29.55 8.22 5.16
CA LEU A 179 29.69 7.60 6.48
C LEU A 179 28.37 7.15 7.16
N ARG A 180 27.21 7.25 6.50
CA ARG A 180 25.90 6.87 7.11
C ARG A 180 25.00 5.98 6.25
N LYS A 181 25.57 5.24 5.28
CA LYS A 181 24.85 4.16 4.60
C LYS A 181 25.55 2.81 4.84
N ASN A 182 25.72 2.43 6.10
CA ASN A 182 25.96 1.03 6.44
C ASN A 182 24.62 0.30 6.42
N ILE A 183 24.26 -0.22 5.23
CA ILE A 183 23.29 -1.29 5.11
C ILE A 183 23.92 -2.50 5.80
N SER A 184 23.39 -2.90 6.96
CA SER A 184 23.80 -4.16 7.58
C SER A 184 23.27 -5.31 6.72
N VAL A 185 24.14 -5.85 5.86
CA VAL A 185 23.87 -7.06 5.10
C VAL A 185 24.08 -8.22 6.07
N PHE A 186 23.03 -8.68 6.75
CA PHE A 186 23.10 -9.89 7.57
C PHE A 186 23.45 -11.10 6.69
N PRO A 187 24.59 -11.77 6.88
CA PRO A 187 24.86 -13.05 6.26
C PRO A 187 24.02 -14.11 6.98
N LYS A 188 22.98 -14.63 6.33
CA LYS A 188 22.31 -15.86 6.82
C LYS A 188 23.25 -17.04 6.60
N TYR A 189 24.03 -17.37 7.63
CA TYR A 189 24.80 -18.61 7.70
C TYR A 189 23.84 -19.79 7.92
N LYS A 190 23.64 -20.62 6.89
CA LYS A 190 23.06 -21.96 7.05
C LYS A 190 24.21 -22.92 7.39
N SER A 191 24.36 -23.28 8.66
CA SER A 191 25.14 -24.47 9.05
C SER A 191 24.21 -25.59 9.47
N SER A 192 24.36 -26.70 8.76
CA SER A 192 23.73 -27.99 8.98
C SER A 192 24.63 -28.86 9.86
N TYR A 193 24.60 -28.67 11.18
CA TYR A 193 25.14 -29.65 12.13
C TYR A 193 24.44 -29.53 13.49
N MET A 194 23.41 -30.36 13.72
CA MET A 194 22.98 -30.75 15.06
C MET A 194 22.60 -32.24 15.02
N ILE A 195 23.30 -33.00 15.84
CA ILE A 195 23.31 -34.44 15.99
C ILE A 195 22.02 -34.89 16.70
N HIS A 196 21.37 -35.94 16.16
CA HIS A 196 20.23 -36.60 16.82
C HIS A 196 20.64 -37.20 18.17
N ARG A 197 19.88 -36.91 19.24
CA ARG A 197 19.94 -37.64 20.51
C ARG A 197 18.71 -38.55 20.67
N PRO A 198 18.88 -39.81 21.13
CA PRO A 198 17.77 -40.75 21.30
C PRO A 198 16.95 -40.49 22.56
N ALA A 199 15.67 -40.88 22.51
CA ALA A 199 14.68 -40.77 23.57
C ALA A 199 14.93 -41.77 24.72
N SER A 200 14.63 -41.35 25.96
CA SER A 200 14.51 -42.26 27.10
C SER A 200 13.04 -42.47 27.48
N LEU A 201 12.63 -43.74 27.52
CA LEU A 201 11.41 -44.24 28.15
C LEU A 201 11.61 -44.32 29.67
N GLU A 202 10.79 -43.63 30.47
CA GLU A 202 10.25 -44.10 31.76
C GLU A 202 9.53 -42.98 32.52
N GLY A 203 8.45 -43.33 33.22
CA GLY A 203 8.08 -42.64 34.48
C GLY A 203 6.76 -41.87 34.55
N ARG A 204 5.66 -42.63 34.68
CA ARG A 204 4.37 -42.38 35.36
C ARG A 204 4.24 -41.10 36.21
N PHE A 205 3.06 -40.46 36.20
CA PHE A 205 2.19 -40.28 37.39
C PHE A 205 0.77 -39.87 36.96
N ALA A 206 -0.23 -40.44 37.63
CA ALA A 206 -1.65 -40.29 37.41
C ALA A 206 -2.25 -39.23 38.33
N ILE A 207 -3.25 -38.45 37.85
CA ILE A 207 -4.29 -37.83 38.70
C ILE A 207 -5.62 -37.84 37.93
N VAL A 208 -6.61 -38.51 38.52
CA VAL A 208 -8.04 -38.39 38.24
C VAL A 208 -8.62 -37.48 39.32
N THR A 209 -9.42 -36.47 38.97
CA THR A 209 -10.77 -36.24 39.52
C THR A 209 -11.44 -34.99 38.93
N ASP A 210 -12.74 -35.14 38.85
CA ASP A 210 -13.78 -34.28 38.29
C ASP A 210 -14.30 -33.29 39.35
N ALA A 211 -14.60 -32.03 38.97
CA ALA A 211 -15.40 -31.11 39.78
C ALA A 211 -15.91 -29.90 38.96
N ARG A 212 -17.21 -29.92 38.65
CA ARG A 212 -18.06 -28.77 38.31
C ARG A 212 -17.97 -27.64 39.34
N ARG A 213 -18.05 -26.38 38.88
CA ARG A 213 -18.79 -25.28 39.54
C ARG A 213 -19.07 -24.12 38.57
N ASP A 214 -20.32 -23.66 38.61
CA ASP A 214 -20.94 -22.57 37.85
C ASP A 214 -20.54 -21.16 38.30
N ALA A 215 -20.74 -20.22 37.36
CA ALA A 215 -21.19 -18.82 37.48
C ALA A 215 -20.43 -17.82 38.36
N VAL A 216 -19.96 -16.72 37.74
CA VAL A 216 -20.10 -15.32 38.21
C VAL A 216 -19.96 -14.38 37.00
N ASP A 217 -20.97 -13.54 36.76
CA ASP A 217 -20.90 -12.33 35.92
C ASP A 217 -20.06 -11.24 36.62
N ALA A 218 -19.15 -10.60 35.88
CA ALA A 218 -18.57 -9.32 36.25
C ALA A 218 -18.22 -8.50 35.00
N ASP A 219 -19.01 -7.45 34.75
CA ASP A 219 -18.60 -6.32 33.93
C ASP A 219 -17.46 -5.56 34.63
N ALA A 220 -16.33 -5.39 33.93
CA ALA A 220 -15.34 -4.37 34.23
C ALA A 220 -14.67 -3.88 32.94
N PRO A 221 -14.50 -2.56 32.76
CA PRO A 221 -13.96 -1.97 31.54
C PRO A 221 -12.43 -2.06 31.55
N ILE A 222 -11.84 -2.57 30.46
CA ILE A 222 -10.40 -2.52 30.27
C ILE A 222 -10.09 -1.37 29.31
N THR A 223 -9.89 -0.19 29.89
CA THR A 223 -8.92 0.77 29.36
C THR A 223 -7.54 0.13 29.46
N ASN A 224 -6.84 0.01 28.32
CA ASN A 224 -5.42 0.34 28.17
C ASN A 224 -4.97 -0.06 26.76
N GLY A 225 -4.61 0.96 25.99
CA GLY A 225 -3.83 0.79 24.78
C GLY A 225 -2.45 0.26 25.14
N ALA A 226 -1.97 -0.65 24.31
CA ALA A 226 -0.56 -0.92 24.16
C ALA A 226 -0.27 -0.87 22.66
N GLU A 227 0.69 -0.02 22.33
CA GLU A 227 1.29 0.19 21.03
C GLU A 227 1.76 -1.13 20.40
N ALA A 228 1.47 -1.30 19.13
CA ALA A 228 2.28 -2.12 18.24
C ALA A 228 2.25 -1.48 16.86
N ASP A 229 3.27 -0.66 16.60
CA ASP A 229 3.63 -0.21 15.26
C ASP A 229 4.03 -1.41 14.40
N GLY A 230 3.03 -2.01 13.77
CA GLY A 230 3.23 -2.94 12.66
C GLY A 230 3.60 -2.14 11.42
N GLU A 231 4.90 -2.00 11.18
CA GLU A 231 5.44 -1.71 9.86
C GLU A 231 4.82 -2.68 8.85
N VAL A 232 4.03 -2.16 7.91
CA VAL A 232 3.57 -2.94 6.75
C VAL A 232 4.74 -3.05 5.79
N VAL A 233 5.63 -4.00 6.09
CA VAL A 233 6.59 -4.58 5.17
C VAL A 233 5.78 -5.41 4.16
N TRP A 234 5.86 -4.99 2.90
CA TRP A 234 5.62 -5.73 1.66
C TRP A 234 4.80 -7.03 1.74
N SER A 235 3.55 -6.98 1.23
CA SER A 235 2.81 -8.12 0.67
C SER A 235 1.78 -7.64 -0.34
#